data_AF-A0A1G4AXP8-F1
#
_entry.id   AF-A0A1G4AXP8-F1
#
_cell.length_a   1.000
_cell.length_b   1.000
_cell.length_c   1.000
_cell.angle_alpha   90.00
_cell.angle_beta   90.00
_cell.angle_gamma   90.00
#
_symmetry.space_group_name_H-M   'P 1'
#
loop_
_entity.id
_entity.type
_entity.pdbx_description
1 polymer ?
#
loop_
_entity_poly.entity_id
_entity_poly.type
_entity_poly.pdbx_seq_one_letter_code
_entity_poly.pdbx_strand_id
1 'polypeptide(L)'
;MPSNTNQFLLFVSMLASMILGHVVLENPKPFKFVEDGPTNPISPTGDDFPCKIPAGASYIVDGAPTVIAIGETFEATFQGQAVHGGGSCQFALSADANPTKDSKWMVIHSIEGGCPARNQTGNLEGPNKDKYPFKIPSSIAPGDYVFAWVWLARIGGQPEYYMNCAPITVTGGDGASKKKREHFADRRMFLAKREEFPELFMANIGEVAGGCTTEEALAVQVPIAFPNRGIYFDRPEGDNLYKQPCDGNPNAGTPVKAPTGGDMPPGTVETAVPTSSVVDGSPISTPIPTASSAVTLSVITSPTDPNPAPTTAPVEPTAPIEPTAPIEPTAPAESSIPAAPTVSMTSPAETAAPTGVDPTPFISVVTVTITATICETTTAPGAPVAEPTTAPTSLPDSPVTDPDSCTEGYLTCLEDETHFATCTGGQLTAPQPIAPGFKCAAGEGQGLDISPIGGEC
;
A
#
# COMPACT_ATOMS: atom_id res chain seq x y z
N MET A 1 -59.03 -7.27 30.44
CA MET A 1 -57.88 -7.79 31.22
C MET A 1 -57.85 -9.30 31.04
N PRO A 2 -56.70 -9.97 30.87
CA PRO A 2 -55.31 -9.50 30.70
C PRO A 2 -54.89 -9.56 29.21
N SER A 3 -54.14 -8.62 28.62
CA SER A 3 -52.73 -8.24 28.84
C SER A 3 -51.75 -9.41 28.66
N ASN A 4 -51.24 -9.58 27.44
CA ASN A 4 -49.91 -10.14 27.20
C ASN A 4 -49.18 -9.27 26.19
N THR A 5 -48.80 -8.09 26.67
CA THR A 5 -47.73 -7.26 26.10
C THR A 5 -46.43 -7.86 26.61
N ASN A 6 -45.72 -8.61 25.78
CA ASN A 6 -44.29 -8.86 25.93
C ASN A 6 -43.79 -9.59 24.68
N GLN A 7 -42.53 -9.33 24.33
CA GLN A 7 -41.80 -9.92 23.20
C GLN A 7 -41.96 -9.24 21.83
N PHE A 8 -41.69 -7.93 21.72
CA PHE A 8 -41.20 -7.36 20.46
C PHE A 8 -40.18 -6.25 20.71
N LEU A 9 -39.07 -6.60 21.34
CA LEU A 9 -37.83 -5.80 21.35
C LEU A 9 -36.65 -6.79 21.31
N LEU A 10 -36.43 -7.41 20.15
CA LEU A 10 -35.15 -8.04 19.84
C LEU A 10 -34.39 -7.12 18.91
N PHE A 11 -33.39 -6.47 19.50
CA PHE A 11 -32.23 -5.78 18.95
C PHE A 11 -32.09 -5.79 17.42
N VAL A 12 -32.39 -4.65 16.80
CA VAL A 12 -31.68 -4.22 15.59
C VAL A 12 -30.31 -3.69 16.05
N SER A 13 -29.36 -4.60 16.28
CA SER A 13 -27.95 -4.23 16.30
C SER A 13 -27.39 -4.58 14.93
N MET A 14 -27.52 -3.61 14.02
CA MET A 14 -26.78 -3.58 12.77
C MET A 14 -25.31 -3.40 13.18
N LEU A 15 -24.57 -4.51 13.33
CA LEU A 15 -23.11 -4.43 13.24
C LEU A 15 -22.83 -4.05 11.79
N ALA A 16 -22.60 -2.76 11.56
CA ALA A 16 -21.81 -2.34 10.43
C ALA A 16 -20.44 -3.00 10.60
N SER A 17 -20.25 -4.17 9.98
CA SER A 17 -18.92 -4.70 9.70
C SER A 17 -18.25 -3.65 8.84
N MET A 18 -17.48 -2.76 9.47
CA MET A 18 -16.55 -1.93 8.72
C MET A 18 -15.50 -2.90 8.22
N ILE A 19 -15.72 -3.42 7.01
CA ILE A 19 -14.68 -4.08 6.24
C ILE A 19 -13.71 -2.96 5.92
N LEU A 20 -12.77 -2.68 6.84
CA LEU A 20 -11.70 -1.75 6.56
C LEU A 20 -10.88 -2.41 5.46
N GLY A 21 -10.92 -1.79 4.28
CA GLY A 21 -10.28 -2.28 3.09
C GLY A 21 -8.77 -2.47 3.26
N HIS A 22 -8.13 -2.78 2.15
CA HIS A 22 -6.68 -2.89 2.00
C HIS A 22 -5.91 -1.74 2.68
N VAL A 23 -4.63 -1.97 2.92
CA VAL A 23 -3.83 -1.09 3.75
C VAL A 23 -3.54 0.25 3.05
N VAL A 24 -3.59 1.34 3.81
CA VAL A 24 -3.25 2.71 3.37
C VAL A 24 -2.17 3.31 4.28
N LEU A 25 -1.28 4.10 3.70
CA LEU A 25 -0.34 4.95 4.43
C LEU A 25 -1.08 6.00 5.26
N GLU A 26 -0.79 6.05 6.55
CA GLU A 26 -1.33 7.06 7.47
C GLU A 26 -0.29 8.14 7.78
N ASN A 27 0.96 7.72 7.99
CA ASN A 27 2.07 8.62 8.31
C ASN A 27 3.32 8.20 7.49
N PRO A 28 3.98 9.10 6.74
CA PRO A 28 3.62 10.50 6.49
C PRO A 28 2.24 10.62 5.81
N LYS A 29 1.56 11.75 6.03
CA LYS A 29 0.18 11.92 5.58
C LYS A 29 0.13 11.96 4.05
N PRO A 30 -0.63 11.07 3.39
CA PRO A 30 -0.68 11.01 1.93
C PRO A 30 -1.32 12.26 1.31
N PHE A 31 -1.10 12.45 0.00
CA PHE A 31 -1.93 13.35 -0.79
C PHE A 31 -3.43 12.97 -0.68
N LYS A 32 -4.33 13.91 -0.95
CA LYS A 32 -5.74 13.56 -1.12
C LYS A 32 -5.89 12.60 -2.29
N PHE A 33 -6.52 11.48 -2.03
CA PHE A 33 -6.90 10.52 -3.05
C PHE A 33 -7.98 11.14 -3.93
N VAL A 34 -7.80 11.05 -5.25
CA VAL A 34 -8.60 11.79 -6.24
C VAL A 34 -9.86 11.03 -6.69
N GLU A 35 -9.81 9.69 -6.77
CA GLU A 35 -10.93 8.72 -6.82
C GLU A 35 -10.35 7.31 -7.04
N ASP A 36 -11.17 6.26 -6.86
CA ASP A 36 -10.80 4.87 -6.54
C ASP A 36 -9.95 4.72 -5.27
N GLY A 37 -10.38 3.82 -4.38
CA GLY A 37 -10.11 3.89 -2.94
C GLY A 37 -8.61 3.99 -2.56
N PRO A 38 -8.27 4.70 -1.47
CA PRO A 38 -6.89 4.83 -0.97
C PRO A 38 -6.17 3.49 -0.76
N THR A 39 -6.97 2.46 -0.59
CA THR A 39 -6.61 1.11 -0.25
C THR A 39 -6.35 0.24 -1.48
N ASN A 40 -6.87 0.59 -2.67
CA ASN A 40 -6.77 -0.28 -3.85
C ASN A 40 -5.33 -0.34 -4.40
N PRO A 41 -4.90 -1.48 -4.95
CA PRO A 41 -3.60 -1.55 -5.63
C PRO A 41 -3.56 -0.61 -6.84
N ILE A 42 -2.36 -0.35 -7.35
CA ILE A 42 -2.15 0.22 -8.68
C ILE A 42 -2.79 -0.73 -9.69
N SER A 43 -3.43 -0.16 -10.71
CA SER A 43 -4.04 -0.89 -11.81
C SER A 43 -3.05 -1.86 -12.44
N PRO A 44 -3.46 -3.10 -12.82
CA PRO A 44 -2.58 -4.05 -13.49
C PRO A 44 -2.00 -3.56 -14.82
N THR A 45 -2.61 -2.53 -15.44
CA THR A 45 -2.07 -1.89 -16.66
C THR A 45 -1.08 -0.76 -16.35
N GLY A 46 -0.98 -0.34 -15.08
CA GLY A 46 -0.12 0.75 -14.61
C GLY A 46 -0.57 2.15 -15.06
N ASP A 47 -1.81 2.32 -15.53
CA ASP A 47 -2.33 3.61 -15.98
C ASP A 47 -2.41 4.66 -14.86
N ASP A 48 -2.75 4.25 -13.64
CA ASP A 48 -2.73 5.09 -12.42
C ASP A 48 -1.37 5.13 -11.69
N PHE A 49 -0.31 4.54 -12.27
CA PHE A 49 1.06 4.68 -11.77
C PHE A 49 1.73 5.99 -12.24
N PRO A 50 2.47 6.71 -11.36
CA PRO A 50 2.66 6.46 -9.93
C PRO A 50 1.57 7.11 -9.05
N CYS A 51 1.60 6.77 -7.75
CA CYS A 51 0.84 7.46 -6.69
C CYS A 51 -0.70 7.38 -6.77
N LYS A 52 -1.27 6.55 -7.65
CA LYS A 52 -2.72 6.46 -7.87
C LYS A 52 -3.33 7.78 -8.31
N ILE A 53 -2.59 8.57 -9.10
CA ILE A 53 -3.06 9.82 -9.69
C ILE A 53 -3.24 9.58 -11.19
N PRO A 54 -4.47 9.36 -11.69
CA PRO A 54 -4.73 9.15 -13.11
C PRO A 54 -4.28 10.32 -13.97
N ALA A 55 -4.05 10.05 -15.25
CA ALA A 55 -3.69 11.10 -16.21
C ALA A 55 -4.75 12.22 -16.22
N GLY A 56 -4.31 13.45 -16.02
CA GLY A 56 -5.19 14.64 -15.95
C GLY A 56 -5.72 14.98 -14.56
N ALA A 57 -5.52 14.10 -13.56
CA ALA A 57 -5.76 14.44 -12.16
C ALA A 57 -4.60 15.26 -11.57
N SER A 58 -4.82 15.86 -10.40
CA SER A 58 -3.84 16.72 -9.73
C SER A 58 -3.42 16.16 -8.38
N TYR A 59 -2.16 16.37 -8.03
CA TYR A 59 -1.66 16.13 -6.68
C TYR A 59 -2.20 17.19 -5.73
N ILE A 60 -3.09 16.80 -4.82
CA ILE A 60 -3.71 17.73 -3.86
C ILE A 60 -3.16 17.43 -2.48
N VAL A 61 -2.42 18.39 -1.90
CA VAL A 61 -1.90 18.28 -0.54
C VAL A 61 -3.06 18.39 0.47
N ASP A 62 -3.12 17.46 1.43
CA ASP A 62 -4.11 17.50 2.50
C ASP A 62 -3.58 18.14 3.79
N GLY A 63 -3.58 19.46 3.84
CA GLY A 63 -3.06 20.23 4.98
C GLY A 63 -1.60 20.64 4.76
N ALA A 64 -0.75 20.50 5.79
CA ALA A 64 0.67 20.79 5.68
C ALA A 64 1.47 19.51 5.36
N PRO A 65 2.52 19.57 4.50
CA PRO A 65 3.44 18.47 4.30
C PRO A 65 4.07 17.99 5.61
N THR A 66 4.35 16.69 5.70
CA THR A 66 5.06 16.14 6.86
C THR A 66 6.51 16.62 6.85
N VAL A 67 6.96 17.21 7.95
CA VAL A 67 8.35 17.70 8.09
C VAL A 67 9.21 16.62 8.74
N ILE A 68 10.34 16.27 8.12
CA ILE A 68 11.27 15.26 8.64
C ILE A 68 12.69 15.83 8.59
N ALA A 69 13.43 15.81 9.72
CA ALA A 69 14.81 16.25 9.72
C ALA A 69 15.77 15.12 9.27
N ILE A 70 16.83 15.48 8.55
CA ILE A 70 17.89 14.54 8.19
C ILE A 70 18.47 13.86 9.44
N GLY A 71 18.49 12.53 9.43
CA GLY A 71 19.01 11.69 10.53
C GLY A 71 18.06 11.48 11.73
N GLU A 72 16.92 12.17 11.76
CA GLU A 72 15.83 11.92 12.70
C GLU A 72 15.19 10.55 12.42
N THR A 73 14.81 9.83 13.48
CA THR A 73 13.97 8.63 13.34
C THR A 73 12.53 9.06 13.13
N PHE A 74 11.96 8.70 11.99
CA PHE A 74 10.55 8.90 11.68
C PHE A 74 9.85 7.55 11.58
N GLU A 75 8.59 7.46 11.99
CA GLU A 75 7.82 6.22 11.96
C GLU A 75 6.77 6.26 10.84
N ALA A 76 6.91 5.39 9.84
CA ALA A 76 5.82 5.11 8.92
C ALA A 76 4.72 4.28 9.63
N THR A 77 3.47 4.68 9.49
CA THR A 77 2.31 3.97 10.03
C THR A 77 1.24 3.76 8.96
N PHE A 78 0.43 2.72 9.17
CA PHE A 78 -0.54 2.26 8.20
C PHE A 78 -1.89 1.99 8.88
N GLN A 79 -2.96 2.21 8.14
CA GLN A 79 -4.33 1.87 8.54
C GLN A 79 -4.91 0.84 7.58
N GLY A 80 -5.86 0.04 8.05
CA GLY A 80 -6.45 -1.07 7.30
C GLY A 80 -6.15 -2.43 7.91
N GLN A 81 -6.90 -3.45 7.50
CA GLN A 81 -6.87 -4.78 8.12
C GLN A 81 -6.48 -5.88 7.13
N ALA A 82 -6.75 -5.69 5.84
CA ALA A 82 -6.35 -6.63 4.78
C ALA A 82 -4.86 -6.48 4.47
N VAL A 83 -4.02 -7.00 5.38
CA VAL A 83 -2.55 -6.96 5.32
C VAL A 83 -1.95 -8.13 4.55
N HIS A 84 -2.76 -9.09 4.10
CA HIS A 84 -2.34 -10.20 3.24
C HIS A 84 -1.13 -11.00 3.76
N GLY A 85 -1.11 -11.27 5.07
CA GLY A 85 0.02 -11.94 5.72
C GLY A 85 1.33 -11.12 5.71
N GLY A 86 1.26 -9.81 5.49
CA GLY A 86 2.41 -8.94 5.30
C GLY A 86 2.92 -8.98 3.86
N GLY A 87 4.23 -9.11 3.68
CA GLY A 87 4.88 -8.88 2.40
C GLY A 87 6.15 -8.04 2.54
N SER A 88 6.55 -7.42 1.44
CA SER A 88 7.74 -6.58 1.39
C SER A 88 7.37 -5.17 0.94
N CYS A 89 8.07 -4.18 1.48
CA CYS A 89 7.82 -2.77 1.20
C CYS A 89 9.10 -2.00 0.87
N GLN A 90 8.95 -0.91 0.12
CA GLN A 90 9.98 0.11 -0.03
C GLN A 90 9.45 1.48 0.36
N PHE A 91 10.34 2.28 0.96
CA PHE A 91 10.17 3.70 1.17
C PHE A 91 11.12 4.43 0.22
N ALA A 92 10.58 5.30 -0.62
CA ALA A 92 11.35 6.02 -1.62
C ALA A 92 11.01 7.51 -1.65
N LEU A 93 11.94 8.31 -2.17
CA LEU A 93 11.78 9.75 -2.36
C LEU A 93 11.90 10.12 -3.83
N SER A 94 11.00 10.96 -4.32
CA SER A 94 11.16 11.69 -5.58
C SER A 94 11.31 13.18 -5.30
N ALA A 95 12.20 13.84 -6.04
CA ALA A 95 12.36 15.30 -6.02
C ALA A 95 11.31 16.01 -6.90
N ASP A 96 10.55 15.27 -7.70
CA ASP A 96 9.48 15.82 -8.51
C ASP A 96 8.27 16.14 -7.62
N ALA A 97 7.76 17.37 -7.70
CA ALA A 97 6.58 17.78 -6.95
C ALA A 97 5.32 17.01 -7.38
N ASN A 98 5.26 16.61 -8.65
CA ASN A 98 4.17 15.84 -9.26
C ASN A 98 4.78 14.65 -10.02
N PRO A 99 5.05 13.52 -9.37
CA PRO A 99 5.70 12.39 -10.02
C PRO A 99 4.91 11.87 -11.23
N THR A 100 5.65 11.42 -12.24
CA THR A 100 5.13 10.77 -13.45
C THR A 100 5.76 9.38 -13.60
N LYS A 101 5.39 8.64 -14.65
CA LYS A 101 6.00 7.34 -14.97
C LYS A 101 7.52 7.43 -15.22
N ASP A 102 8.02 8.61 -15.58
CA ASP A 102 9.44 8.87 -15.86
C ASP A 102 10.22 9.40 -14.65
N SER A 103 9.52 9.68 -13.55
CA SER A 103 10.13 10.22 -12.34
C SER A 103 11.16 9.26 -11.76
N LYS A 104 12.21 9.85 -11.21
CA LYS A 104 13.29 9.13 -10.53
C LYS A 104 12.95 8.99 -9.06
N TRP A 105 13.15 7.79 -8.55
CA TRP A 105 12.91 7.45 -7.15
C TRP A 105 14.22 7.04 -6.49
N MET A 106 14.39 7.48 -5.26
CA MET A 106 15.52 7.10 -4.40
C MET A 106 14.98 6.24 -3.27
N VAL A 107 15.19 4.93 -3.34
CA VAL A 107 14.83 4.00 -2.25
C VAL A 107 15.72 4.27 -1.05
N ILE A 108 15.11 4.79 0.02
CA ILE A 108 15.80 5.15 1.26
C ILE A 108 15.69 4.08 2.33
N HIS A 109 14.73 3.15 2.22
CA HIS A 109 14.57 2.04 3.16
C HIS A 109 13.78 0.90 2.50
N SER A 110 14.21 -0.36 2.70
CA SER A 110 13.45 -1.55 2.28
C SER A 110 13.09 -2.41 3.49
N ILE A 111 11.90 -3.01 3.48
CA ILE A 111 11.47 -3.98 4.51
C ILE A 111 11.12 -5.26 3.78
N GLU A 112 11.89 -6.32 3.99
CA GLU A 112 11.69 -7.61 3.34
C GLU A 112 11.06 -8.59 4.33
N GLY A 113 9.77 -8.89 4.13
CA GLY A 113 8.96 -9.66 5.07
C GLY A 113 8.36 -8.80 6.18
N GLY A 114 7.13 -9.13 6.58
CA GLY A 114 6.43 -8.49 7.69
C GLY A 114 6.02 -7.03 7.51
N CYS A 115 5.87 -6.53 6.27
CA CYS A 115 5.27 -5.22 6.01
C CYS A 115 3.98 -5.38 5.18
N PRO A 116 2.87 -4.67 5.50
CA PRO A 116 2.70 -3.60 6.50
C PRO A 116 2.29 -4.10 7.89
N ALA A 117 2.24 -5.42 8.12
CA ALA A 117 2.11 -6.00 9.44
C ALA A 117 3.03 -7.22 9.60
N ARG A 118 3.72 -7.30 10.73
CA ARG A 118 4.69 -8.34 11.06
C ARG A 118 4.02 -9.55 11.68
N ASN A 119 4.60 -10.72 11.45
CA ASN A 119 4.22 -12.00 12.04
C ASN A 119 2.74 -12.34 11.81
N GLN A 120 2.19 -11.93 10.66
CA GLN A 120 0.82 -12.25 10.29
C GLN A 120 0.80 -13.47 9.38
N THR A 121 -0.14 -14.39 9.57
CA THR A 121 -0.41 -15.50 8.65
C THR A 121 -1.53 -15.20 7.66
N GLY A 122 -2.30 -14.14 7.92
CA GLY A 122 -3.41 -13.67 7.10
C GLY A 122 -3.74 -12.20 7.39
N ASN A 123 -5.02 -11.84 7.38
CA ASN A 123 -5.48 -10.48 7.66
C ASN A 123 -5.62 -10.23 9.17
N LEU A 124 -5.60 -8.95 9.58
CA LEU A 124 -5.73 -8.55 10.97
C LEU A 124 -7.19 -8.63 11.43
N GLU A 125 -7.41 -9.14 12.65
CA GLU A 125 -8.72 -9.08 13.32
C GLU A 125 -8.99 -7.72 14.01
N GLY A 126 -7.97 -6.86 14.08
CA GLY A 126 -8.01 -5.58 14.77
C GLY A 126 -7.26 -4.48 14.02
N PRO A 127 -7.08 -3.28 14.61
CA PRO A 127 -6.33 -2.21 13.97
C PRO A 127 -4.87 -2.61 13.79
N ASN A 128 -4.26 -2.15 12.71
CA ASN A 128 -2.82 -2.27 12.54
C ASN A 128 -2.10 -1.40 13.59
N LYS A 129 -1.16 -2.01 14.31
CA LYS A 129 -0.37 -1.36 15.36
C LYS A 129 1.12 -1.29 15.02
N ASP A 130 1.52 -1.93 13.92
CA ASP A 130 2.91 -1.94 13.52
C ASP A 130 3.36 -0.56 13.06
N LYS A 131 4.57 -0.22 13.49
CA LYS A 131 5.27 0.98 13.06
C LYS A 131 6.60 0.62 12.44
N TYR A 132 7.03 1.42 11.47
CA TYR A 132 8.23 1.16 10.69
C TYR A 132 9.15 2.37 10.78
N PRO A 133 10.14 2.33 11.70
CA PRO A 133 11.09 3.42 11.84
C PRO A 133 12.03 3.47 10.62
N PHE A 134 12.23 4.66 10.07
CA PHE A 134 13.23 4.93 9.04
C PHE A 134 13.88 6.29 9.28
N LYS A 135 14.91 6.62 8.51
CA LYS A 135 15.62 7.90 8.58
C LYS A 135 15.83 8.46 7.19
N ILE A 136 15.81 9.79 7.06
CA ILE A 136 16.31 10.46 5.87
C ILE A 136 17.85 10.49 5.94
N PRO A 137 18.57 9.85 4.99
CA PRO A 137 20.02 9.78 5.03
C PRO A 137 20.68 11.15 4.84
N SER A 138 21.90 11.30 5.36
CA SER A 138 22.62 12.59 5.32
C SER A 138 23.06 13.07 3.94
N SER A 139 23.00 12.19 2.93
CA SER A 139 23.27 12.50 1.53
C SER A 139 22.08 13.14 0.80
N ILE A 140 20.86 13.02 1.35
CA ILE A 140 19.67 13.70 0.82
C ILE A 140 19.74 15.19 1.19
N ALA A 141 19.54 16.06 0.20
CA ALA A 141 19.54 17.50 0.43
C ALA A 141 18.23 17.94 1.08
N PRO A 142 18.22 18.94 1.98
CA PRO A 142 16.99 19.58 2.43
C PRO A 142 16.18 20.13 1.25
N GLY A 143 14.86 20.02 1.32
CA GLY A 143 13.93 20.40 0.25
C GLY A 143 12.60 19.68 0.35
N ASP A 144 11.70 19.97 -0.59
CA ASP A 144 10.42 19.28 -0.71
C ASP A 144 10.59 18.02 -1.56
N TYR A 145 9.95 16.94 -1.13
CA TYR A 145 9.97 15.64 -1.79
C TYR A 145 8.59 15.00 -1.77
N VAL A 146 8.37 14.05 -2.67
CA VAL A 146 7.29 13.07 -2.55
C VAL A 146 7.86 11.78 -1.97
N PHE A 147 7.33 11.38 -0.82
CA PHE A 147 7.54 10.07 -0.23
C PHE A 147 6.61 9.06 -0.88
N ALA A 148 7.12 7.90 -1.26
CA ALA A 148 6.32 6.76 -1.69
C ALA A 148 6.50 5.59 -0.73
N TRP A 149 5.38 5.03 -0.29
CA TRP A 149 5.31 3.67 0.22
C TRP A 149 4.86 2.75 -0.90
N VAL A 150 5.63 1.70 -1.14
CA VAL A 150 5.26 0.59 -2.02
C VAL A 150 5.14 -0.68 -1.20
N TRP A 151 4.16 -1.52 -1.51
CA TRP A 151 3.95 -2.80 -0.86
C TRP A 151 3.52 -3.90 -1.83
N LEU A 152 4.19 -5.04 -1.70
CA LEU A 152 3.95 -6.26 -2.45
C LEU A 152 3.55 -7.34 -1.45
N ALA A 153 2.28 -7.72 -1.52
CA ALA A 153 1.66 -8.65 -0.59
C ALA A 153 2.30 -10.04 -0.66
N ARG A 154 2.39 -10.72 0.49
CA ARG A 154 2.87 -12.12 0.55
C ARG A 154 1.82 -13.10 0.04
N ILE A 155 0.55 -12.82 0.31
CA ILE A 155 -0.61 -13.67 0.03
C ILE A 155 -1.60 -12.85 -0.79
N GLY A 156 -2.40 -13.49 -1.64
CA GLY A 156 -3.38 -12.79 -2.47
C GLY A 156 -3.93 -13.69 -3.56
N GLY A 157 -5.07 -13.32 -4.14
CA GLY A 157 -5.67 -14.04 -5.28
C GLY A 157 -4.94 -13.79 -6.60
N GLN A 158 -4.30 -12.62 -6.73
CA GLN A 158 -3.44 -12.25 -7.85
C GLN A 158 -2.25 -11.41 -7.37
N PRO A 159 -1.18 -11.29 -8.16
CA PRO A 159 -0.09 -10.37 -7.88
C PRO A 159 -0.57 -8.92 -7.93
N GLU A 160 -0.30 -8.17 -6.87
CA GLU A 160 -0.74 -6.78 -6.70
C GLU A 160 0.44 -5.88 -6.38
N TYR A 161 0.32 -4.60 -6.71
CA TYR A 161 1.32 -3.58 -6.41
C TYR A 161 0.65 -2.39 -5.74
N TYR A 162 0.86 -2.24 -4.44
CA TYR A 162 0.28 -1.14 -3.68
C TYR A 162 1.26 0.03 -3.67
N MET A 163 0.74 1.24 -3.85
CA MET A 163 1.54 2.46 -3.75
C MET A 163 0.71 3.60 -3.18
N ASN A 164 1.21 4.27 -2.15
CA ASN A 164 0.68 5.57 -1.71
C ASN A 164 1.80 6.60 -1.64
N CYS A 165 1.46 7.85 -1.94
CA CYS A 165 2.42 8.96 -1.95
C CYS A 165 2.01 10.06 -0.98
N ALA A 166 3.01 10.67 -0.34
CA ALA A 166 2.86 11.74 0.63
C ALA A 166 3.80 12.90 0.33
N PRO A 167 3.34 14.16 0.41
CA PRO A 167 4.23 15.31 0.36
C PRO A 167 5.00 15.44 1.68
N ILE A 168 6.32 15.53 1.59
CA ILE A 168 7.18 15.75 2.75
C ILE A 168 8.11 16.95 2.52
N THR A 169 8.52 17.59 3.61
CA THR A 169 9.59 18.60 3.61
C THR A 169 10.75 18.09 4.44
N VAL A 170 11.88 17.84 3.78
CA VAL A 170 13.13 17.43 4.43
C VAL A 170 13.88 18.66 4.90
N THR A 171 14.23 18.70 6.19
CA THR A 171 14.99 19.80 6.79
C THR A 171 16.42 19.37 7.16
N GLY A 172 17.31 20.34 7.35
CA GLY A 172 18.66 20.06 7.82
C GLY A 172 18.63 19.46 9.24
N GLY A 173 19.45 18.44 9.49
CA GLY A 173 19.57 17.88 10.84
C GLY A 173 20.32 18.80 11.80
N ASP A 174 20.06 18.65 13.11
CA ASP A 174 20.63 19.46 14.20
C ASP A 174 22.17 19.49 14.25
N GLY A 175 22.84 18.58 13.52
CA GLY A 175 24.30 18.50 13.38
C GLY A 175 24.90 19.28 12.20
N ALA A 176 24.11 19.75 11.23
CA ALA A 176 24.62 20.39 10.01
C ALA A 176 25.29 21.75 10.29
N SER A 177 24.83 22.46 11.32
CA SER A 177 25.38 23.75 11.74
C SER A 177 26.73 23.66 12.48
N LYS A 178 27.13 22.47 12.96
CA LYS A 178 28.39 22.27 13.73
C LYS A 178 29.55 21.71 12.92
N LYS A 179 29.32 21.12 11.75
CA LYS A 179 30.37 20.50 10.90
C LYS A 179 30.95 21.40 9.82
N LYS A 180 30.78 22.72 9.90
CA LYS A 180 31.31 23.68 8.90
C LYS A 180 32.83 23.92 8.98
N ARG A 181 33.58 23.03 9.64
CA ARG A 181 35.04 23.14 9.80
C ARG A 181 35.75 21.80 9.60
N GLU A 182 35.37 21.04 8.57
CA GLU A 182 36.20 19.93 8.10
C GLU A 182 36.91 20.28 6.80
N HIS A 183 38.16 19.83 6.72
CA HIS A 183 39.18 20.26 5.77
C HIS A 183 38.78 19.93 4.32
N PHE A 184 39.13 20.78 3.36
CA PHE A 184 38.83 20.62 1.92
C PHE A 184 39.31 19.30 1.29
N ALA A 185 40.12 18.50 1.99
CA ALA A 185 40.56 17.16 1.59
C ALA A 185 39.51 16.07 1.88
N ASP A 186 38.83 16.11 3.04
CA ASP A 186 37.75 15.17 3.37
C ASP A 186 36.54 15.37 2.46
N ARG A 187 36.31 16.60 1.99
CA ARG A 187 35.23 16.90 1.04
C ARG A 187 35.38 16.15 -0.29
N ARG A 188 36.61 15.90 -0.75
CA ARG A 188 36.88 15.13 -1.98
C ARG A 188 36.73 13.62 -1.80
N MET A 189 36.92 13.10 -0.59
CA MET A 189 36.67 11.69 -0.28
C MET A 189 35.17 11.44 0.01
N PHE A 190 34.46 12.41 0.57
CA PHE A 190 32.99 12.42 0.70
C PHE A 190 32.27 12.57 -0.65
N LEU A 191 32.82 13.38 -1.57
CA LEU A 191 32.31 13.52 -2.94
C LEU A 191 32.47 12.24 -3.78
N ALA A 192 33.40 11.34 -3.41
CA ALA A 192 33.62 10.06 -4.07
C ALA A 192 32.66 8.95 -3.59
N LYS A 193 31.80 9.25 -2.59
CA LYS A 193 30.77 8.35 -2.08
C LYS A 193 29.44 9.09 -2.08
N ARG A 194 28.95 9.46 -3.27
CA ARG A 194 27.51 9.66 -3.43
C ARG A 194 26.89 8.35 -3.00
N GLU A 195 26.24 8.37 -1.84
CA GLU A 195 25.35 7.30 -1.43
C GLU A 195 24.38 7.09 -2.59
N GLU A 196 24.48 5.93 -3.22
CA GLU A 196 23.71 5.61 -4.41
C GLU A 196 22.44 4.94 -3.93
N PHE A 197 21.32 5.65 -4.11
CA PHE A 197 20.00 5.12 -3.85
C PHE A 197 19.54 4.33 -5.06
N PRO A 198 19.13 3.07 -4.90
CA PRO A 198 18.50 2.37 -5.99
C PRO A 198 17.16 3.01 -6.35
N GLU A 199 16.73 2.75 -7.58
CA GLU A 199 15.38 3.05 -8.02
C GLU A 199 14.35 2.10 -7.41
N LEU A 200 13.08 2.49 -7.50
CA LEU A 200 11.95 1.74 -6.96
C LEU A 200 11.81 0.38 -7.65
N PHE A 201 11.62 -0.70 -6.92
CA PHE A 201 11.24 -1.99 -7.51
C PHE A 201 9.84 -1.89 -8.11
N MET A 202 9.63 -2.42 -9.32
CA MET A 202 8.33 -2.40 -10.01
C MET A 202 7.94 -3.81 -10.46
N ALA A 203 6.72 -4.23 -10.16
CA ALA A 203 6.15 -5.49 -10.63
C ALA A 203 4.63 -5.40 -10.68
N ASN A 204 3.98 -6.38 -11.32
CA ASN A 204 2.52 -6.58 -11.31
C ASN A 204 1.70 -5.45 -11.99
N ILE A 205 2.36 -4.51 -12.67
CA ILE A 205 1.73 -3.35 -13.33
C ILE A 205 1.96 -3.37 -14.85
N GLY A 206 1.93 -4.57 -15.43
CA GLY A 206 1.95 -4.79 -16.87
C GLY A 206 3.22 -4.28 -17.54
N GLU A 207 3.05 -3.59 -18.68
CA GLU A 207 4.15 -3.06 -19.49
C GLU A 207 4.98 -2.01 -18.74
N VAL A 208 4.39 -1.30 -17.77
CA VAL A 208 5.10 -0.30 -16.96
C VAL A 208 6.23 -0.94 -16.14
N ALA A 209 6.05 -2.20 -15.71
CA ALA A 209 7.08 -3.00 -15.05
C ALA A 209 7.83 -3.93 -16.03
N GLY A 210 7.70 -3.73 -17.34
CA GLY A 210 8.30 -4.60 -18.36
C GLY A 210 7.85 -6.07 -18.26
N GLY A 211 6.65 -6.33 -17.73
CA GLY A 211 6.13 -7.68 -17.50
C GLY A 211 6.71 -8.38 -16.26
N CYS A 212 7.48 -7.69 -15.41
CA CYS A 212 7.94 -8.25 -14.14
C CYS A 212 6.75 -8.55 -13.22
N THR A 213 6.75 -9.74 -12.62
CA THR A 213 5.67 -10.24 -11.78
C THR A 213 6.20 -10.91 -10.52
N THR A 214 5.44 -10.84 -9.43
CA THR A 214 5.71 -11.55 -8.17
C THR A 214 4.89 -12.84 -8.02
N GLU A 215 4.28 -13.33 -9.11
CA GLU A 215 3.39 -14.50 -9.11
C GLU A 215 4.01 -15.74 -8.46
N GLU A 216 5.27 -16.06 -8.77
CA GLU A 216 5.92 -17.24 -8.18
C GLU A 216 6.08 -17.11 -6.66
N ALA A 217 6.38 -15.90 -6.17
CA ALA A 217 6.49 -15.63 -4.73
C ALA A 217 5.13 -15.75 -4.03
N LEU A 218 4.07 -15.29 -4.69
CA LEU A 218 2.69 -15.39 -4.22
C LEU A 218 2.22 -16.85 -4.15
N ALA A 219 2.53 -17.64 -5.19
CA ALA A 219 2.18 -19.05 -5.28
C ALA A 219 2.80 -19.89 -4.15
N VAL A 220 4.01 -19.53 -3.70
CA VAL A 220 4.65 -20.18 -2.54
C VAL A 220 4.42 -19.44 -1.23
N GLN A 221 3.67 -18.33 -1.25
CA GLN A 221 3.35 -17.47 -0.10
C GLN A 221 4.59 -17.00 0.69
N VAL A 222 5.65 -16.60 -0.02
CA VAL A 222 6.91 -16.12 0.57
C VAL A 222 7.12 -14.65 0.22
N PRO A 223 7.46 -13.76 1.17
CA PRO A 223 7.68 -12.36 0.87
C PRO A 223 8.94 -12.19 0.01
N ILE A 224 8.96 -11.18 -0.84
CA ILE A 224 10.05 -11.02 -1.80
C ILE A 224 11.30 -10.41 -1.17
N ALA A 225 12.47 -10.80 -1.66
CA ALA A 225 13.70 -10.02 -1.53
C ALA A 225 13.83 -9.12 -2.76
N PHE A 226 14.09 -7.83 -2.54
CA PHE A 226 14.29 -6.89 -3.64
C PHE A 226 15.68 -7.12 -4.27
N PRO A 227 15.78 -7.20 -5.61
CA PRO A 227 17.07 -7.26 -6.30
C PRO A 227 17.97 -6.08 -5.90
N ASN A 228 17.37 -4.90 -5.77
CA ASN A 228 18.01 -3.65 -5.41
C ASN A 228 17.41 -3.04 -4.12
N ARG A 229 17.59 -3.72 -2.98
CA ARG A 229 17.02 -3.27 -1.68
C ARG A 229 17.65 -1.99 -1.09
N GLY A 230 18.81 -1.57 -1.59
CA GLY A 230 19.61 -0.50 -1.00
C GLY A 230 20.40 -0.96 0.24
N ILE A 231 21.00 0.00 0.96
CA ILE A 231 21.84 -0.29 2.13
C ILE A 231 21.12 -0.16 3.47
N TYR A 232 19.95 0.49 3.49
CA TYR A 232 19.08 0.60 4.66
C TYR A 232 17.91 -0.36 4.47
N PHE A 233 17.88 -1.43 5.28
CA PHE A 233 16.81 -2.42 5.18
C PHE A 233 16.59 -3.17 6.49
N ASP A 234 15.37 -3.69 6.64
CA ASP A 234 14.97 -4.57 7.75
C ASP A 234 14.46 -5.91 7.22
N ARG A 235 14.64 -6.97 8.03
CA ARG A 235 14.09 -8.32 7.82
C ARG A 235 13.46 -8.83 9.10
N PRO A 236 12.32 -8.25 9.53
CA PRO A 236 11.73 -8.57 10.83
C PRO A 236 11.25 -10.03 10.93
N GLU A 237 11.02 -10.69 9.79
CA GLU A 237 10.60 -12.10 9.71
C GLU A 237 11.73 -13.05 9.27
N GLY A 238 12.98 -12.56 9.19
CA GLY A 238 14.15 -13.35 8.82
C GLY A 238 14.40 -13.49 7.31
N ASP A 239 15.18 -14.49 6.93
CA ASP A 239 15.75 -14.61 5.57
C ASP A 239 14.98 -15.55 4.62
N ASN A 240 13.82 -16.07 5.04
CA ASN A 240 12.96 -16.86 4.16
C ASN A 240 12.27 -15.94 3.15
N LEU A 241 13.00 -15.57 2.10
CA LEU A 241 12.60 -14.57 1.11
C LEU A 241 12.68 -15.14 -0.30
N TYR A 242 11.70 -14.82 -1.13
CA TYR A 242 11.68 -15.17 -2.54
C TYR A 242 12.58 -14.23 -3.33
N LYS A 243 13.61 -14.75 -4.00
CA LYS A 243 14.52 -13.94 -4.81
C LYS A 243 13.87 -13.62 -6.14
N GLN A 244 13.52 -12.35 -6.35
CA GLN A 244 12.90 -11.93 -7.60
C GLN A 244 13.89 -12.02 -8.78
N PRO A 245 13.49 -12.62 -9.91
CA PRO A 245 14.35 -12.75 -11.09
C PRO A 245 14.43 -11.45 -11.91
N CYS A 246 13.55 -10.50 -11.66
CA CYS A 246 13.44 -9.20 -12.32
C CYS A 246 13.32 -8.08 -11.28
N ASP A 247 13.60 -6.83 -11.69
CA ASP A 247 13.33 -5.62 -10.90
C ASP A 247 12.15 -4.81 -11.48
N GLY A 248 11.90 -4.96 -12.79
CA GLY A 248 10.81 -4.36 -13.55
C GLY A 248 10.88 -2.85 -13.71
N ASN A 249 11.71 -2.13 -12.95
CA ASN A 249 11.92 -0.70 -13.19
C ASN A 249 12.97 -0.49 -14.30
N PRO A 250 12.64 0.21 -15.40
CA PRO A 250 13.58 0.48 -16.49
C PRO A 250 14.79 1.34 -16.05
N ASN A 251 14.68 2.01 -14.91
CA ASN A 251 15.72 2.86 -14.33
C ASN A 251 16.58 2.14 -13.29
N ALA A 252 16.26 0.90 -12.89
CA ALA A 252 16.92 0.15 -11.81
C ALA A 252 18.43 -0.04 -11.95
N GLY A 253 19.00 0.25 -13.13
CA GLY A 253 20.38 -0.06 -13.43
C GLY A 253 20.66 -1.56 -13.33
N THR A 254 21.94 -1.95 -13.40
CA THR A 254 22.33 -3.33 -13.11
C THR A 254 22.35 -3.57 -11.60
N PRO A 255 21.92 -4.74 -11.09
CA PRO A 255 21.92 -5.03 -9.66
C PRO A 255 23.25 -4.70 -9.00
N VAL A 256 23.28 -3.72 -8.10
CA VAL A 256 24.50 -3.37 -7.39
C VAL A 256 24.77 -4.51 -6.40
N LYS A 257 25.90 -5.20 -6.56
CA LYS A 257 26.31 -6.26 -5.63
C LYS A 257 26.41 -5.66 -4.23
N ALA A 258 25.48 -6.05 -3.34
CA ALA A 258 25.46 -5.60 -1.96
C ALA A 258 26.85 -5.79 -1.32
N PRO A 259 27.37 -4.82 -0.56
CA PRO A 259 28.55 -5.04 0.25
C PRO A 259 28.28 -6.20 1.20
N THR A 260 29.19 -7.17 1.27
CA THR A 260 29.11 -8.23 2.27
C THR A 260 29.45 -7.62 3.63
N GLY A 261 28.45 -7.42 4.49
CA GLY A 261 28.66 -7.28 5.93
C GLY A 261 28.12 -6.00 6.57
N GLY A 262 27.43 -6.20 7.70
CA GLY A 262 27.16 -5.19 8.70
C GLY A 262 25.89 -5.45 9.50
N ASP A 263 25.80 -6.59 10.21
CA ASP A 263 24.80 -6.73 11.28
C ASP A 263 24.97 -5.56 12.24
N MET A 264 23.97 -4.67 12.28
CA MET A 264 23.82 -3.76 13.39
C MET A 264 23.49 -4.64 14.61
N PRO A 265 24.26 -4.58 15.71
CA PRO A 265 23.91 -5.35 16.89
C PRO A 265 22.52 -4.89 17.39
N PRO A 266 21.66 -5.80 17.85
CA PRO A 266 20.38 -5.43 18.41
C PRO A 266 20.63 -4.48 19.60
N GLY A 267 20.03 -3.29 19.55
CA GLY A 267 20.00 -2.39 20.69
C GLY A 267 19.31 -3.08 21.85
N THR A 268 20.07 -3.45 22.87
CA THR A 268 19.57 -3.94 24.16
C THR A 268 18.63 -2.90 24.75
N VAL A 269 17.33 -3.18 24.72
CA VAL A 269 16.37 -2.56 25.64
C VAL A 269 16.52 -3.31 26.95
N GLU A 270 17.30 -2.75 27.88
CA GLU A 270 17.41 -3.26 29.24
C GLU A 270 16.04 -3.14 29.94
N THR A 271 15.33 -4.26 30.03
CA THR A 271 14.27 -4.44 31.01
C THR A 271 14.90 -5.00 32.28
N ALA A 272 15.17 -4.13 33.26
CA ALA A 272 15.68 -4.55 34.56
C ALA A 272 14.53 -4.93 35.50
N VAL A 273 14.46 -6.21 35.89
CA VAL A 273 13.74 -6.70 37.08
C VAL A 273 14.65 -7.73 37.77
N PRO A 274 14.81 -7.67 39.11
CA PRO A 274 15.99 -8.20 39.78
C PRO A 274 15.86 -9.69 40.11
N THR A 275 16.99 -10.40 40.14
CA THR A 275 17.04 -11.74 40.75
C THR A 275 18.20 -11.83 41.73
N SER A 276 17.82 -12.19 42.96
CA SER A 276 18.65 -12.52 44.09
C SER A 276 19.50 -13.76 43.82
N SER A 277 20.75 -13.77 44.28
CA SER A 277 21.38 -14.99 44.78
C SER A 277 22.54 -14.66 45.73
N VAL A 278 22.57 -15.45 46.80
CA VAL A 278 23.39 -15.36 48.00
C VAL A 278 24.65 -16.20 47.80
N VAL A 279 25.81 -15.71 48.23
CA VAL A 279 26.81 -16.52 48.95
C VAL A 279 27.78 -15.66 49.78
N ASP A 280 27.86 -16.07 51.04
CA ASP A 280 28.73 -15.80 52.21
C ASP A 280 30.25 -15.88 51.90
N GLY A 281 31.22 -15.22 52.57
CA GLY A 281 31.22 -14.34 53.75
C GLY A 281 32.65 -13.92 54.21
N SER A 282 32.68 -12.79 54.95
CA SER A 282 33.58 -12.42 56.08
C SER A 282 34.99 -11.80 55.86
N PRO A 283 35.55 -11.04 56.85
CA PRO A 283 35.45 -9.56 56.90
C PRO A 283 36.82 -8.86 57.21
N ILE A 284 36.87 -7.51 57.25
CA ILE A 284 37.71 -6.73 58.22
C ILE A 284 37.39 -5.20 58.15
N SER A 285 37.49 -4.61 59.34
CA SER A 285 36.99 -3.35 59.93
C SER A 285 37.41 -1.97 59.37
N THR A 286 36.43 -1.04 59.48
CA THR A 286 36.41 0.37 60.01
C THR A 286 37.72 1.09 60.39
N PRO A 287 37.84 2.45 60.32
CA PRO A 287 36.96 3.40 61.05
C PRO A 287 36.58 4.78 60.45
N ILE A 288 35.59 5.36 61.14
CA ILE A 288 34.89 6.67 61.10
C ILE A 288 35.80 7.82 61.61
N PRO A 289 35.62 9.10 61.20
CA PRO A 289 34.86 10.12 61.97
C PRO A 289 33.91 11.00 61.10
N THR A 290 32.62 11.21 61.47
CA THR A 290 32.01 12.34 62.25
C THR A 290 32.11 13.72 61.53
N ALA A 291 31.07 14.55 61.31
CA ALA A 291 29.86 14.83 62.09
C ALA A 291 28.77 15.62 61.30
N SER A 292 27.50 15.42 61.71
CA SER A 292 26.38 16.40 61.94
C SER A 292 25.81 17.23 60.78
N SER A 293 24.48 17.46 60.60
CA SER A 293 23.33 17.52 61.53
C SER A 293 21.96 17.20 60.87
N ALA A 294 21.00 16.79 61.71
CA ALA A 294 19.58 16.46 61.50
C ALA A 294 18.74 17.58 60.82
N VAL A 295 17.79 17.31 59.89
CA VAL A 295 16.40 16.77 59.97
C VAL A 295 15.43 17.59 60.83
N THR A 296 14.38 18.17 60.21
CA THR A 296 12.94 17.88 60.47
C THR A 296 11.99 18.65 59.52
N LEU A 297 10.90 17.97 59.18
CA LEU A 297 9.68 18.45 58.47
C LEU A 297 8.93 19.56 59.22
N SER A 298 8.09 20.32 58.50
CA SER A 298 6.81 20.85 59.03
C SER A 298 5.81 21.22 57.92
N VAL A 299 4.54 20.92 58.19
CA VAL A 299 3.29 21.27 57.49
C VAL A 299 2.51 22.24 58.38
N ILE A 300 1.91 23.33 57.90
CA ILE A 300 0.78 24.02 58.60
C ILE A 300 -0.08 24.93 57.67
N THR A 301 -1.33 25.17 58.10
CA THR A 301 -2.55 25.70 57.45
C THR A 301 -3.06 27.05 58.03
N SER A 302 -3.80 27.85 57.20
CA SER A 302 -4.96 28.79 57.47
C SER A 302 -4.81 30.06 58.37
N PRO A 303 -5.74 31.07 58.51
CA PRO A 303 -7.18 31.24 58.12
C PRO A 303 -7.67 32.68 57.62
N THR A 304 -8.97 33.03 57.84
CA THR A 304 -10.07 33.77 57.11
C THR A 304 -10.33 35.33 57.24
N ASP A 305 -10.95 35.95 56.18
CA ASP A 305 -11.99 37.05 55.94
C ASP A 305 -12.26 38.31 56.86
N PRO A 306 -13.03 39.42 56.50
CA PRO A 306 -14.08 39.64 55.44
C PRO A 306 -14.29 41.06 54.71
N ASN A 307 -15.01 41.06 53.54
CA ASN A 307 -16.04 42.01 52.93
C ASN A 307 -15.73 43.48 52.41
N PRO A 308 -16.59 44.20 51.60
CA PRO A 308 -17.57 43.88 50.50
C PRO A 308 -17.45 44.70 49.14
N ALA A 309 -18.04 44.13 48.05
CA ALA A 309 -18.88 44.71 46.94
C ALA A 309 -18.32 45.79 45.95
N PRO A 310 -18.84 45.94 44.68
CA PRO A 310 -20.17 45.55 44.19
C PRO A 310 -20.29 44.79 42.85
N THR A 311 -21.52 44.28 42.71
CA THR A 311 -22.22 43.51 41.68
C THR A 311 -22.27 44.12 40.28
N THR A 312 -22.08 43.28 39.26
CA THR A 312 -22.60 43.47 37.89
C THR A 312 -23.38 42.23 37.44
N ALA A 313 -24.50 42.47 36.76
CA ALA A 313 -25.59 41.53 36.48
C ALA A 313 -25.25 40.40 35.47
N PRO A 314 -26.06 39.32 35.44
CA PRO A 314 -25.89 38.20 34.50
C PRO A 314 -26.44 38.56 33.11
N VAL A 315 -25.70 38.18 32.07
CA VAL A 315 -26.13 38.26 30.66
C VAL A 315 -27.07 37.08 30.38
N GLU A 316 -28.25 37.41 29.84
CA GLU A 316 -29.32 36.50 29.43
C GLU A 316 -28.95 35.69 28.17
N PRO A 317 -29.33 34.39 28.07
CA PRO A 317 -29.04 33.57 26.90
C PRO A 317 -29.92 33.95 25.70
N THR A 318 -29.28 34.20 24.55
CA THR A 318 -29.94 34.51 23.28
C THR A 318 -30.75 33.31 22.76
N ALA A 319 -31.97 33.59 22.28
CA ALA A 319 -32.92 32.60 21.76
C ALA A 319 -32.45 31.90 20.47
N PRO A 320 -32.99 30.71 20.14
CA PRO A 320 -32.63 29.96 18.94
C PRO A 320 -33.15 30.62 17.67
N ILE A 321 -32.30 30.66 16.63
CA ILE A 321 -32.66 31.13 15.30
C ILE A 321 -33.50 30.05 14.60
N GLU A 322 -34.69 30.43 14.14
CA GLU A 322 -35.64 29.58 13.41
C GLU A 322 -35.11 29.21 12.01
N PRO A 323 -35.28 27.97 11.53
CA PRO A 323 -34.77 27.53 10.23
C PRO A 323 -35.56 28.18 9.09
N THR A 324 -34.83 28.78 8.14
CA THR A 324 -35.39 29.33 6.91
C THR A 324 -35.90 28.20 6.00
N ALA A 325 -37.09 28.40 5.43
CA ALA A 325 -37.79 27.44 4.57
C ALA A 325 -37.00 27.07 3.29
N PRO A 326 -37.23 25.88 2.70
CA PRO A 326 -36.56 25.45 1.48
C PRO A 326 -37.00 26.28 0.27
N ILE A 327 -36.04 26.71 -0.54
CA ILE A 327 -36.28 27.38 -1.82
C ILE A 327 -36.67 26.30 -2.84
N GLU A 328 -37.83 26.48 -3.46
CA GLU A 328 -38.39 25.62 -4.51
C GLU A 328 -37.53 25.70 -5.80
N PRO A 329 -37.22 24.56 -6.46
CA PRO A 329 -36.42 24.56 -7.67
C PRO A 329 -37.21 25.13 -8.86
N THR A 330 -36.68 26.21 -9.44
CA THR A 330 -37.20 26.80 -10.69
C THR A 330 -36.89 25.87 -11.87
N ALA A 331 -37.90 25.61 -12.70
CA ALA A 331 -37.82 24.77 -13.89
C ALA A 331 -36.78 25.27 -14.92
N PRO A 332 -36.14 24.38 -15.72
CA PRO A 332 -35.22 24.80 -16.77
C PRO A 332 -35.98 25.45 -17.93
N ALA A 333 -35.53 26.64 -18.34
CA ALA A 333 -35.91 27.26 -19.60
C ALA A 333 -35.30 26.48 -20.77
N GLU A 334 -36.11 26.17 -21.79
CA GLU A 334 -35.66 25.68 -23.09
C GLU A 334 -34.62 26.64 -23.68
N SER A 335 -33.43 26.11 -24.00
CA SER A 335 -32.39 26.84 -24.71
C SER A 335 -32.25 26.28 -26.12
N SER A 336 -32.37 27.20 -27.07
CA SER A 336 -32.42 27.03 -28.51
C SER A 336 -31.05 26.70 -29.11
N ILE A 337 -31.11 25.88 -30.17
CA ILE A 337 -29.99 25.42 -31.00
C ILE A 337 -29.30 26.62 -31.70
N PRO A 338 -27.96 26.75 -31.64
CA PRO A 338 -27.24 27.63 -32.56
C PRO A 338 -26.94 26.95 -33.89
N ALA A 339 -27.22 27.66 -34.98
CA ALA A 339 -26.95 27.28 -36.35
C ALA A 339 -25.45 27.33 -36.70
N ALA A 340 -25.06 26.49 -37.66
CA ALA A 340 -23.73 26.36 -38.23
C ALA A 340 -23.21 27.67 -38.89
N PRO A 341 -21.89 27.92 -38.90
CA PRO A 341 -21.33 29.08 -39.59
C PRO A 341 -21.16 28.83 -41.09
N THR A 342 -21.79 29.69 -41.89
CA THR A 342 -21.53 29.87 -43.32
C THR A 342 -20.30 30.76 -43.49
N VAL A 343 -19.27 30.28 -44.20
CA VAL A 343 -18.08 31.08 -44.53
C VAL A 343 -18.15 31.50 -46.00
N SER A 344 -18.25 32.80 -46.23
CA SER A 344 -18.23 33.43 -47.56
C SER A 344 -16.78 33.70 -48.00
N MET A 345 -16.52 33.38 -49.26
CA MET A 345 -15.27 33.62 -49.99
C MET A 345 -15.06 35.10 -50.32
N THR A 346 -13.85 35.61 -50.11
CA THR A 346 -13.34 36.83 -50.77
C THR A 346 -11.88 36.62 -51.19
N SER A 347 -11.63 36.82 -52.48
CA SER A 347 -10.35 36.73 -53.21
C SER A 347 -9.39 37.87 -52.84
N PRO A 348 -8.08 37.71 -53.08
CA PRO A 348 -7.49 38.41 -54.22
C PRO A 348 -6.55 37.56 -55.09
N ALA A 349 -6.40 38.02 -56.32
CA ALA A 349 -5.63 37.44 -57.42
C ALA A 349 -4.11 37.60 -57.25
N GLU A 350 -3.36 36.61 -57.73
CA GLU A 350 -1.93 36.74 -58.02
C GLU A 350 -1.62 36.19 -59.43
N THR A 351 -0.75 36.92 -60.14
CA THR A 351 -0.39 36.73 -61.54
C THR A 351 0.95 36.00 -61.68
N ALA A 352 0.98 35.07 -62.64
CA ALA A 352 2.12 34.51 -63.39
C ALA A 352 2.95 33.33 -62.79
N ALA A 353 2.76 32.18 -63.44
CA ALA A 353 3.58 30.97 -63.51
C ALA A 353 4.88 31.20 -64.35
N PRO A 354 5.78 30.22 -64.66
CA PRO A 354 5.63 28.75 -64.53
C PRO A 354 6.88 27.94 -64.11
N THR A 355 6.68 26.68 -63.69
CA THR A 355 7.09 25.45 -64.42
C THR A 355 6.96 24.21 -63.54
N GLY A 356 6.32 23.17 -64.06
CA GLY A 356 6.88 21.81 -63.98
C GLY A 356 6.30 20.83 -62.95
N VAL A 357 5.61 19.83 -63.50
CA VAL A 357 5.43 18.44 -63.02
C VAL A 357 4.26 18.19 -62.07
N ASP A 358 3.29 17.46 -62.62
CA ASP A 358 2.08 16.89 -62.06
C ASP A 358 2.38 15.76 -61.05
N PRO A 359 1.66 15.69 -59.91
CA PRO A 359 1.15 14.39 -59.49
C PRO A 359 -0.35 14.44 -59.13
N THR A 360 -1.06 13.46 -59.68
CA THR A 360 -2.41 13.03 -59.33
C THR A 360 -2.54 12.71 -57.82
N PRO A 361 -3.67 13.03 -57.17
CA PRO A 361 -3.90 12.64 -55.79
C PRO A 361 -4.19 11.13 -55.69
N PHE A 362 -3.32 10.41 -54.98
CA PHE A 362 -3.54 9.03 -54.54
C PHE A 362 -4.59 9.02 -53.42
N ILE A 363 -5.72 8.36 -53.65
CA ILE A 363 -6.68 8.03 -52.61
C ILE A 363 -6.16 6.78 -51.90
N SER A 364 -5.69 6.93 -50.66
CA SER A 364 -5.39 5.78 -49.81
C SER A 364 -6.69 5.25 -49.20
N VAL A 365 -7.24 4.20 -49.79
CA VAL A 365 -8.28 3.38 -49.16
C VAL A 365 -7.57 2.41 -48.22
N VAL A 366 -7.75 2.57 -46.90
CA VAL A 366 -7.31 1.58 -45.91
C VAL A 366 -8.42 0.55 -45.75
N THR A 367 -8.28 -0.58 -46.42
CA THR A 367 -9.07 -1.78 -46.19
C THR A 367 -8.54 -2.49 -44.94
N VAL A 368 -9.31 -2.45 -43.85
CA VAL A 368 -9.04 -3.30 -42.68
C VAL A 368 -9.50 -4.72 -43.01
N THR A 369 -8.54 -5.63 -43.10
CA THR A 369 -8.80 -7.06 -43.32
C THR A 369 -8.78 -7.73 -41.96
N ILE A 370 -9.96 -8.08 -41.42
CA ILE A 370 -10.06 -8.92 -40.22
C ILE A 370 -9.72 -10.35 -40.66
N THR A 371 -8.58 -10.86 -40.20
CA THR A 371 -8.22 -12.28 -40.34
C THR A 371 -8.68 -13.00 -39.09
N ALA A 372 -9.81 -13.71 -39.19
CA ALA A 372 -10.20 -14.70 -38.19
C ALA A 372 -9.25 -15.90 -38.32
N THR A 373 -8.47 -16.18 -37.27
CA THR A 373 -7.67 -17.40 -37.18
C THR A 373 -8.57 -18.50 -36.63
N ILE A 374 -8.98 -19.42 -37.51
CA ILE A 374 -9.68 -20.64 -37.15
C ILE A 374 -8.62 -21.66 -36.72
N CYS A 375 -8.75 -22.18 -35.51
CA CYS A 375 -7.86 -23.24 -35.00
C CYS A 375 -8.29 -24.58 -35.59
N GLU A 376 -7.69 -24.98 -36.72
CA GLU A 376 -7.83 -26.33 -37.27
C GLU A 376 -6.77 -27.25 -36.65
N THR A 377 -7.21 -28.26 -35.91
CA THR A 377 -6.40 -29.41 -35.48
C THR A 377 -5.93 -30.20 -36.69
N THR A 378 -4.62 -30.19 -36.94
CA THR A 378 -3.97 -31.04 -37.94
C THR A 378 -3.41 -32.30 -37.29
N THR A 379 -4.02 -33.44 -37.62
CA THR A 379 -3.58 -34.79 -37.26
C THR A 379 -2.53 -35.26 -38.28
N ALA A 380 -1.34 -35.63 -37.83
CA ALA A 380 -0.35 -36.34 -38.65
C ALA A 380 -0.50 -37.88 -38.55
N PRO A 381 -0.09 -38.68 -39.54
CA PRO A 381 -0.50 -40.08 -39.68
C PRO A 381 0.53 -41.14 -39.22
N GLY A 382 0.03 -42.18 -38.51
CA GLY A 382 0.46 -43.61 -38.40
C GLY A 382 1.91 -43.94 -37.96
N ALA A 383 2.25 -44.93 -37.13
CA ALA A 383 1.67 -46.18 -36.59
C ALA A 383 2.67 -46.75 -35.51
N PRO A 384 2.50 -47.92 -34.85
CA PRO A 384 1.40 -48.89 -34.83
C PRO A 384 0.83 -49.21 -33.43
N VAL A 385 -0.31 -49.89 -33.49
CA VAL A 385 -1.15 -50.40 -32.39
C VAL A 385 -0.45 -51.51 -31.62
N ALA A 386 -0.47 -51.44 -30.29
CA ALA A 386 -0.28 -52.57 -29.37
C ALA A 386 -1.60 -52.83 -28.62
N GLU A 387 -1.96 -54.10 -28.58
CA GLU A 387 -3.20 -54.71 -28.08
C GLU A 387 -3.37 -54.56 -26.56
N PRO A 388 -4.60 -54.41 -26.01
CA PRO A 388 -4.80 -54.31 -24.57
C PRO A 388 -4.84 -55.71 -23.93
N THR A 389 -3.98 -55.93 -22.93
CA THR A 389 -4.05 -57.09 -22.04
C THR A 389 -5.04 -56.83 -20.90
N THR A 390 -5.82 -57.85 -20.59
CA THR A 390 -6.94 -57.89 -19.65
C THR A 390 -6.55 -58.01 -18.17
N ALA A 391 -7.42 -57.41 -17.34
CA ALA A 391 -7.81 -57.75 -15.94
C ALA A 391 -6.98 -57.19 -14.76
N PRO A 392 -7.54 -57.11 -13.52
CA PRO A 392 -8.94 -57.29 -13.08
C PRO A 392 -9.55 -56.13 -12.27
N THR A 393 -10.87 -56.21 -12.18
CA THR A 393 -11.80 -55.48 -11.31
C THR A 393 -11.52 -55.73 -9.81
N SER A 394 -11.36 -54.66 -9.04
CA SER A 394 -11.76 -54.61 -7.62
C SER A 394 -11.82 -53.15 -7.13
N LEU A 395 -13.02 -52.67 -6.80
CA LEU A 395 -13.24 -51.46 -6.01
C LEU A 395 -12.63 -51.62 -4.61
N PRO A 396 -12.14 -50.52 -4.01
CA PRO A 396 -12.35 -50.25 -2.61
C PRO A 396 -13.39 -49.14 -2.41
N ASP A 397 -14.20 -49.32 -1.37
CA ASP A 397 -15.25 -48.43 -0.88
C ASP A 397 -14.82 -46.96 -0.81
N SER A 398 -15.69 -46.09 -1.31
CA SER A 398 -15.68 -44.66 -1.02
C SER A 398 -15.90 -44.44 0.47
N PRO A 399 -15.01 -43.72 1.19
CA PRO A 399 -15.39 -43.18 2.47
C PRO A 399 -16.37 -42.02 2.23
N VAL A 400 -17.46 -42.06 2.99
CA VAL A 400 -18.50 -41.03 3.06
C VAL A 400 -17.82 -39.67 3.30
N THR A 401 -17.93 -38.77 2.34
CA THR A 401 -17.49 -37.37 2.45
C THR A 401 -18.47 -36.63 3.36
N ASP A 402 -17.97 -36.15 4.51
CA ASP A 402 -18.65 -35.10 5.26
C ASP A 402 -18.71 -33.84 4.38
N PRO A 403 -19.86 -33.17 4.25
CA PRO A 403 -20.03 -32.00 3.37
C PRO A 403 -19.26 -30.75 3.82
N ASP A 404 -18.53 -30.81 4.93
CA ASP A 404 -17.78 -29.69 5.51
C ASP A 404 -16.25 -29.86 5.43
N SER A 405 -15.72 -30.93 4.81
CA SER A 405 -14.28 -31.07 4.63
C SER A 405 -13.82 -30.33 3.38
N CYS A 406 -13.07 -29.24 3.56
CA CYS A 406 -12.39 -28.52 2.49
C CYS A 406 -10.87 -28.75 2.53
N THR A 407 -10.20 -28.54 1.40
CA THR A 407 -8.73 -28.61 1.36
C THR A 407 -8.11 -27.34 1.95
N GLU A 408 -7.28 -27.47 3.00
CA GLU A 408 -6.67 -26.32 3.67
C GLU A 408 -5.96 -25.37 2.69
N GLY A 409 -6.27 -24.07 2.78
CA GLY A 409 -5.71 -23.05 1.91
C GLY A 409 -6.33 -22.95 0.51
N TYR A 410 -7.29 -23.82 0.16
CA TYR A 410 -8.01 -23.72 -1.11
C TYR A 410 -9.16 -22.71 -1.00
N LEU A 411 -9.50 -22.13 -2.15
CA LEU A 411 -10.68 -21.32 -2.38
C LEU A 411 -11.76 -22.22 -2.98
N THR A 412 -12.98 -22.12 -2.45
CA THR A 412 -14.15 -22.83 -2.94
C THR A 412 -15.13 -21.82 -3.50
N CYS A 413 -15.42 -21.92 -4.80
CA CYS A 413 -16.53 -21.21 -5.42
C CYS A 413 -17.86 -21.79 -4.90
N LEU A 414 -18.71 -20.94 -4.35
CA LEU A 414 -20.01 -21.36 -3.81
C LEU A 414 -21.03 -21.57 -4.93
N GLU A 415 -22.12 -22.26 -4.61
CA GLU A 415 -23.16 -22.64 -5.60
C GLU A 415 -23.83 -21.45 -6.29
N ASP A 416 -23.76 -20.25 -5.71
CA ASP A 416 -24.31 -19.04 -6.30
C ASP A 416 -23.41 -18.40 -7.37
N GLU A 417 -22.26 -19.00 -7.66
CA GLU A 417 -21.22 -18.55 -8.60
C GLU A 417 -20.70 -17.13 -8.36
N THR A 418 -21.16 -16.45 -7.31
CA THR A 418 -20.92 -15.02 -7.06
C THR A 418 -20.26 -14.79 -5.71
N HIS A 419 -20.10 -15.85 -4.92
CA HIS A 419 -19.34 -15.86 -3.70
C HIS A 419 -18.34 -17.01 -3.67
N PHE A 420 -17.30 -16.84 -2.87
CA PHE A 420 -16.31 -17.88 -2.57
C PHE A 420 -16.05 -17.95 -1.08
N ALA A 421 -15.50 -19.06 -0.61
CA ALA A 421 -15.01 -19.21 0.76
C ALA A 421 -13.58 -19.76 0.74
N THR A 422 -12.81 -19.46 1.78
CA THR A 422 -11.46 -19.99 1.97
C THR A 422 -11.53 -21.15 2.95
N CYS A 423 -10.75 -22.19 2.74
CA CYS A 423 -10.63 -23.25 3.73
C CYS A 423 -9.60 -22.90 4.80
N THR A 424 -10.00 -22.87 6.07
CA THR A 424 -9.10 -22.67 7.21
C THR A 424 -9.48 -23.59 8.36
N GLY A 425 -8.51 -24.36 8.86
CA GLY A 425 -8.75 -25.39 9.87
C GLY A 425 -9.68 -26.51 9.40
N GLY A 426 -9.71 -26.79 8.08
CA GLY A 426 -10.62 -27.75 7.47
C GLY A 426 -12.09 -27.31 7.43
N GLN A 427 -12.39 -26.02 7.67
CA GLN A 427 -13.73 -25.45 7.53
C GLN A 427 -13.72 -24.27 6.56
N LEU A 428 -14.81 -24.12 5.80
CA LEU A 428 -15.01 -22.96 4.94
C LEU A 428 -15.28 -21.70 5.78
N THR A 429 -14.60 -20.61 5.45
CA THR A 429 -14.87 -19.28 6.02
C THR A 429 -16.25 -18.77 5.59
N ALA A 430 -16.69 -17.66 6.18
CA ALA A 430 -17.88 -16.96 5.70
C ALA A 430 -17.75 -16.60 4.20
N PRO A 431 -18.84 -16.72 3.40
CA PRO A 431 -18.86 -16.33 1.99
C PRO A 431 -18.33 -14.91 1.76
N GLN A 432 -17.45 -14.76 0.79
CA GLN A 432 -16.87 -13.52 0.29
C GLN A 432 -17.40 -13.26 -1.12
N PRO A 433 -17.84 -12.04 -1.47
CA PRO A 433 -18.34 -11.77 -2.81
C PRO A 433 -17.22 -11.74 -3.85
N ILE A 434 -17.52 -12.21 -5.06
CA ILE A 434 -16.73 -11.98 -6.26
C ILE A 434 -17.01 -10.56 -6.78
N ALA A 435 -16.03 -9.98 -7.47
CA ALA A 435 -16.14 -8.65 -8.05
C ALA A 435 -17.42 -8.49 -8.90
N PRO A 436 -18.15 -7.36 -8.79
CA PRO A 436 -19.34 -7.12 -9.58
C PRO A 436 -19.10 -7.30 -11.09
N GLY A 437 -19.98 -8.06 -11.74
CA GLY A 437 -19.85 -8.38 -13.17
C GLY A 437 -19.04 -9.64 -13.47
N PHE A 438 -18.57 -10.35 -12.45
CA PHE A 438 -17.83 -11.61 -12.59
C PHE A 438 -18.47 -12.75 -11.80
N LYS A 439 -18.22 -13.98 -12.22
CA LYS A 439 -18.67 -15.22 -11.59
C LYS A 439 -17.55 -16.24 -11.55
N CYS A 440 -17.54 -17.16 -10.58
CA CYS A 440 -16.62 -18.28 -10.53
C CYS A 440 -17.25 -19.59 -11.02
N ALA A 441 -16.43 -20.51 -11.53
CA ALA A 441 -16.86 -21.88 -11.75
C ALA A 441 -16.88 -22.66 -10.42
N ALA A 442 -17.98 -23.37 -10.15
CA ALA A 442 -18.15 -24.16 -8.93
C ALA A 442 -17.02 -25.20 -8.77
N GLY A 443 -16.41 -25.25 -7.59
CA GLY A 443 -15.30 -26.15 -7.27
C GLY A 443 -14.33 -25.59 -6.24
N GLU A 444 -13.42 -26.44 -5.77
CA GLU A 444 -12.29 -26.05 -4.89
C GLU A 444 -10.96 -26.06 -5.65
N GLY A 445 -10.09 -25.10 -5.36
CA GLY A 445 -8.76 -25.01 -5.97
C GLY A 445 -7.84 -24.00 -5.28
N GLN A 446 -6.58 -23.94 -5.69
CA GLN A 446 -5.63 -22.91 -5.21
C GLN A 446 -5.96 -21.49 -5.75
N GLY A 447 -6.92 -21.40 -6.66
CA GLY A 447 -7.48 -20.19 -7.25
C GLY A 447 -8.90 -20.45 -7.72
N LEU A 448 -9.64 -19.40 -8.04
CA LEU A 448 -10.97 -19.48 -8.62
C LEU A 448 -10.89 -19.25 -10.13
N ASP A 449 -11.59 -20.07 -10.91
CA ASP A 449 -11.80 -19.79 -12.32
C ASP A 449 -12.90 -18.73 -12.47
N ILE A 450 -12.51 -17.48 -12.72
CA ILE A 450 -13.39 -16.31 -12.74
C ILE A 450 -13.64 -15.86 -14.19
N SER A 451 -14.91 -15.69 -14.55
CA SER A 451 -15.37 -15.25 -15.88
C SER A 451 -16.37 -14.10 -15.79
N PRO A 452 -16.52 -13.25 -16.83
CA PRO A 452 -17.53 -12.20 -16.85
C PRO A 452 -18.95 -12.76 -16.88
N ILE A 453 -19.87 -12.14 -16.16
CA ILE A 453 -21.31 -12.45 -16.24
C ILE A 453 -21.83 -11.94 -17.58
N GLY A 454 -22.05 -12.86 -18.53
CA GLY A 454 -22.67 -12.56 -19.83
C GLY A 454 -21.73 -12.50 -21.03
N GLY A 455 -20.48 -12.97 -20.91
CA GLY A 455 -19.57 -13.11 -22.05
C GLY A 455 -19.16 -14.57 -22.27
N GLU A 456 -19.80 -15.26 -23.22
CA GLU A 456 -19.10 -16.28 -23.99
C GLU A 456 -18.23 -15.52 -25.01
N CYS A 457 -16.97 -15.96 -25.19
CA CYS A 457 -16.03 -15.35 -26.13
C CYS A 457 -16.53 -15.35 -27.59
#